data_AF-A0A7W0VH42-F1
#
_entry.id   AF-A0A7W0VH42-F1
#
_cell.length_a   1.000
_cell.length_b   1.000
_cell.length_c   1.000
_cell.angle_alpha   90.00
_cell.angle_beta   90.00
_cell.angle_gamma   90.00
#
_symmetry.space_group_name_H-M   'P 1'
#
loop_
_entity.id
_entity.type
_entity.pdbx_description
1 polymer ?
#
loop_
_entity_poly.entity_id
_entity_poly.type
_entity_poly.pdbx_seq_one_letter_code
_entity_poly.pdbx_strand_id
1 'polypeptide(L)'
;MTDDDKEVAWPLTRPQRELVVALASMIRRFGAERLLEAPLVRADTKHFPDPWEPKLHTVHQLLYRLCWHAHIDPEIAVVDTRPIRDDDTSMLRTSSIEIASCEAGVATFEVAYIGNDDVAGKLAHNVGQIFLELAPDEPFRTARSAADERDGSVAAVFLGLGVVAANAAMYRRHASRLVGREVHSEHQIASAGGLDIADITMLVAIQDLLRDEVQDALKTLHGPQREWVEQWKAILDPHEDELREMLGLDEERPPRPLSRPARARVVAEEAHHENPKFNLGRDVARVRQRSWYGIVPGAFLGLFAVAGLVGVSVLPVGVVSVVVGLTAGTAFGWWRWCRPFYTCSEGACLRLILASAKKCPSCGGTVADTITIPELHARWQKMREEEDERDEQIDPSEFGGADDASLTASAGR
;
A
#
# COMPACT_ATOMS: atom_id res chain seq x y z
N MET A 1 -11.45 -24.06 -5.60
CA MET A 1 -10.11 -24.59 -5.36
C MET A 1 -10.14 -25.15 -3.96
N THR A 2 -10.22 -26.47 -3.84
CA THR A 2 -9.81 -27.14 -2.61
C THR A 2 -8.34 -26.79 -2.40
N ASP A 3 -7.96 -26.47 -1.17
CA ASP A 3 -6.57 -26.57 -0.72
C ASP A 3 -6.15 -28.02 -0.99
N ASP A 4 -5.73 -28.35 -2.21
CA ASP A 4 -4.77 -29.42 -2.40
C ASP A 4 -3.59 -28.97 -1.56
N ASP A 5 -3.50 -29.53 -0.35
CA ASP A 5 -2.43 -29.29 0.61
C ASP A 5 -1.13 -29.23 -0.18
N LYS A 6 -0.56 -28.03 -0.30
CA LYS A 6 0.74 -27.86 -0.93
C LYS A 6 1.74 -28.60 -0.06
N GLU A 7 1.97 -29.85 -0.45
CA GLU A 7 2.75 -30.79 0.34
C GLU A 7 4.19 -30.30 0.38
N VAL A 8 4.67 -30.00 1.58
CA VAL A 8 6.09 -29.76 1.84
C VAL A 8 6.73 -31.13 1.85
N ALA A 9 7.32 -31.53 0.71
CA ALA A 9 7.87 -32.86 0.52
C ALA A 9 9.04 -32.88 -0.47
N TRP A 10 9.87 -33.92 -0.34
CA TRP A 10 10.87 -34.32 -1.34
C TRP A 10 10.47 -35.67 -1.96
N PRO A 11 10.54 -35.85 -3.29
CA PRO A 11 11.00 -34.90 -4.29
C PRO A 11 10.04 -33.71 -4.48
N LEU A 12 10.58 -32.56 -4.90
CA LEU A 12 9.78 -31.37 -5.21
C LEU A 12 8.68 -31.67 -6.22
N THR A 13 7.50 -31.10 -5.99
CA THR A 13 6.39 -31.15 -6.94
C THR A 13 6.80 -30.49 -8.27
N ARG A 14 6.07 -30.79 -9.36
CA ARG A 14 6.37 -30.20 -10.67
C ARG A 14 6.41 -28.65 -10.64
N PRO A 15 5.40 -27.94 -10.09
CA PRO A 15 5.44 -26.47 -10.01
C PRO A 15 6.66 -25.93 -9.23
N GLN A 16 7.00 -26.55 -8.10
CA GLN A 16 8.18 -26.18 -7.30
C GLN A 16 9.48 -26.42 -8.06
N ARG A 17 9.61 -27.55 -8.76
CA ARG A 17 10.75 -27.84 -9.64
C ARG A 17 10.90 -26.81 -10.75
N GLU A 18 9.80 -26.34 -11.34
CA GLU A 18 9.83 -25.28 -12.35
C GLU A 18 10.37 -23.96 -11.76
N LEU A 19 10.12 -23.65 -10.49
CA LEU A 19 10.72 -22.48 -9.81
C LEU A 19 12.23 -22.63 -9.60
N VAL A 20 12.69 -23.82 -9.22
CA VAL A 20 14.14 -24.11 -9.12
C VAL A 20 14.81 -23.99 -10.49
N VAL A 21 14.15 -24.47 -11.55
CA VAL A 21 14.64 -24.31 -12.94
C VAL A 21 14.69 -22.83 -13.35
N ALA A 22 13.70 -22.01 -12.96
CA ALA A 22 13.72 -20.57 -13.21
C ALA A 22 14.88 -19.88 -12.48
N LEU A 23 15.10 -20.21 -11.20
CA LEU A 23 16.24 -19.71 -10.43
C LEU A 23 17.59 -20.14 -11.04
N ALA A 24 17.73 -21.41 -11.43
CA ALA A 24 18.89 -21.93 -12.15
C ALA A 24 19.14 -21.19 -13.47
N SER A 25 18.07 -20.81 -14.18
CA SER A 25 18.17 -20.01 -15.40
C SER A 25 18.74 -18.62 -15.13
N MET A 26 18.35 -17.98 -14.02
CA MET A 26 18.92 -16.69 -13.61
C MET A 26 20.39 -16.82 -13.25
N ILE A 27 20.78 -17.87 -12.51
CA ILE A 27 22.19 -18.16 -12.17
C ILE A 27 23.03 -18.31 -13.45
N ARG A 28 22.57 -19.14 -14.41
CA ARG A 28 23.29 -19.34 -15.68
C ARG A 28 23.45 -18.05 -16.46
N ARG A 29 22.42 -17.19 -16.46
CA ARG A 29 22.38 -15.95 -17.24
C ARG A 29 23.19 -14.83 -16.61
N PHE A 30 23.08 -14.65 -15.30
CA PHE A 30 23.58 -13.48 -14.57
C PHE A 30 24.76 -13.77 -13.63
N GLY A 31 25.13 -15.05 -13.49
CA GLY A 31 26.12 -15.51 -12.54
C GLY A 31 25.50 -15.91 -11.19
N ALA A 32 26.19 -16.81 -10.50
CA ALA A 32 25.79 -17.29 -9.17
C ALA A 32 26.05 -16.25 -8.07
N GLU A 33 26.90 -15.27 -8.33
CA GLU A 33 27.38 -14.31 -7.34
C GLU A 33 26.24 -13.58 -6.62
N ARG A 34 25.21 -13.15 -7.35
CA ARG A 34 24.02 -12.49 -6.76
C ARG A 34 23.27 -13.43 -5.82
N LEU A 35 23.18 -14.70 -6.18
CA LEU A 35 22.53 -15.70 -5.36
C LEU A 35 23.39 -16.16 -4.19
N LEU A 36 24.71 -16.15 -4.26
CA LEU A 36 25.57 -16.69 -3.19
C LEU A 36 26.14 -15.60 -2.27
N GLU A 37 26.53 -14.45 -2.83
CA GLU A 37 27.31 -13.43 -2.11
C GLU A 37 26.51 -12.18 -1.74
N ALA A 38 25.41 -11.86 -2.44
CA ALA A 38 24.65 -10.66 -2.13
C ALA A 38 23.98 -10.79 -0.75
N PRO A 39 24.19 -9.89 0.22
CA PRO A 39 23.58 -10.01 1.54
C PRO A 39 22.04 -10.08 1.47
N LEU A 40 21.41 -10.97 2.23
CA LEU A 40 19.94 -10.97 2.33
C LEU A 40 19.44 -9.70 3.03
N VAL A 41 18.38 -9.14 2.46
CA VAL A 41 17.78 -7.91 2.97
C VAL A 41 16.84 -8.21 4.12
N ARG A 42 17.15 -7.65 5.29
CA ARG A 42 16.26 -7.59 6.46
C ARG A 42 15.04 -6.71 6.19
N ALA A 43 13.86 -7.14 6.60
CA ALA A 43 12.62 -6.35 6.58
C ALA A 43 12.46 -5.49 7.85
N ASP A 44 13.53 -4.79 8.28
CA ASP A 44 13.52 -3.94 9.48
C ASP A 44 14.30 -2.64 9.32
N THR A 45 14.34 -1.84 10.39
CA THR A 45 14.98 -0.51 10.39
C THR A 45 16.49 -0.54 10.16
N LYS A 46 17.16 -1.70 10.24
CA LYS A 46 18.59 -1.80 9.92
C LYS A 46 18.83 -1.57 8.43
N HIS A 47 17.94 -2.10 7.58
CA HIS A 47 18.04 -1.96 6.13
C HIS A 47 17.08 -0.90 5.56
N PHE A 48 15.99 -0.60 6.29
CA PHE A 48 14.99 0.42 5.97
C PHE A 48 14.84 1.42 7.14
N PRO A 49 15.86 2.26 7.41
CA PRO A 49 15.85 3.21 8.52
C PRO A 49 14.92 4.42 8.33
N ASP A 50 14.50 4.69 7.08
CA ASP A 50 13.65 5.84 6.79
C ASP A 50 12.23 5.58 7.30
N PRO A 51 11.59 6.54 7.99
CA PRO A 51 10.21 6.37 8.42
C PRO A 51 9.29 6.26 7.20
N TRP A 52 8.38 5.29 7.24
CA TRP A 52 7.39 5.13 6.18
C TRP A 52 6.30 6.20 6.28
N GLU A 53 6.08 6.91 5.18
CA GLU A 53 4.94 7.79 4.95
C GLU A 53 4.35 7.47 3.57
N PRO A 54 3.01 7.47 3.40
CA PRO A 54 2.36 7.16 2.13
C PRO A 54 2.45 8.35 1.15
N LYS A 55 3.68 8.73 0.80
CA LYS A 55 4.03 9.84 -0.10
C LYS A 55 4.85 9.30 -1.27
N LEU A 56 4.72 9.94 -2.43
CA LEU A 56 5.51 9.58 -3.63
C LEU A 56 7.02 9.60 -3.37
N HIS A 57 7.48 10.63 -2.66
CA HIS A 57 8.90 10.75 -2.34
C HIS A 57 9.42 9.53 -1.56
N THR A 58 8.63 9.01 -0.61
CA THR A 58 8.98 7.82 0.16
C THR A 58 8.95 6.55 -0.70
N VAL A 59 8.00 6.43 -1.63
CA VAL A 59 7.99 5.35 -2.64
C VAL A 59 9.26 5.39 -3.50
N HIS A 60 9.64 6.58 -3.98
CA HIS A 60 10.83 6.78 -4.80
C HIS A 60 12.12 6.44 -4.02
N GLN A 61 12.23 6.88 -2.76
CA GLN A 61 13.34 6.52 -1.88
C GLN A 61 13.41 5.02 -1.62
N LEU A 62 12.26 4.38 -1.37
CA LEU A 62 12.18 2.94 -1.13
C LEU A 62 12.61 2.14 -2.37
N LEU A 63 12.21 2.55 -3.58
CA LEU A 63 12.65 1.95 -4.84
C LEU A 63 14.17 2.01 -5.02
N TYR A 64 14.79 3.18 -4.82
CA TYR A 64 16.25 3.30 -4.90
C TYR A 64 16.96 2.46 -3.84
N ARG A 65 16.41 2.38 -2.63
CA ARG A 65 16.97 1.59 -1.53
C ARG A 65 16.89 0.09 -1.84
N LEU A 66 15.77 -0.38 -2.40
CA LEU A 66 15.62 -1.77 -2.86
C LEU A 66 16.58 -2.09 -4.01
N CYS A 67 16.71 -1.20 -5.01
CA CYS A 67 17.68 -1.36 -6.10
C CYS A 67 19.13 -1.41 -5.58
N TRP A 68 19.47 -0.53 -4.63
CA TRP A 68 20.78 -0.50 -3.99
C TRP A 68 21.10 -1.81 -3.26
N HIS A 69 20.13 -2.34 -2.50
CA HIS A 69 20.28 -3.63 -1.84
C HIS A 69 20.35 -4.80 -2.84
N ALA A 70 19.64 -4.70 -3.96
CA ALA A 70 19.69 -5.68 -5.06
C ALA A 70 20.94 -5.57 -5.94
N HIS A 71 21.87 -4.64 -5.64
CA HIS A 71 23.07 -4.41 -6.43
C HIS A 71 22.76 -4.11 -7.92
N ILE A 72 21.73 -3.31 -8.17
CA ILE A 72 21.39 -2.77 -9.48
C ILE A 72 21.32 -1.23 -9.38
N ASP A 73 21.65 -0.52 -10.46
CA ASP A 73 21.63 0.95 -10.51
C ASP A 73 20.81 1.46 -11.71
N PRO A 74 19.52 1.07 -11.82
CA PRO A 74 18.64 1.71 -12.78
C PRO A 74 18.39 3.17 -12.38
N GLU A 75 18.11 4.01 -13.36
CA GLU A 75 17.44 5.28 -13.10
C GLU A 75 15.96 4.99 -12.79
N ILE A 76 15.43 5.60 -11.74
CA ILE A 76 14.03 5.42 -11.34
C ILE A 76 13.27 6.71 -11.66
N ALA A 77 12.18 6.58 -12.40
CA ALA A 77 11.20 7.62 -12.62
C ALA A 77 9.87 7.22 -11.97
N VAL A 78 9.23 8.15 -11.26
CA VAL A 78 7.93 7.92 -10.62
C VAL A 78 6.93 8.94 -11.14
N VAL A 79 5.90 8.46 -11.82
CA VAL A 79 4.81 9.26 -12.37
C VAL A 79 3.63 9.19 -11.41
N ASP A 80 3.19 10.36 -10.93
CA ASP A 80 1.98 10.48 -10.13
C ASP A 80 0.74 10.42 -11.02
N THR A 81 0.06 9.27 -11.03
CA THR A 81 -1.22 9.09 -11.70
C THR A 81 -2.38 9.04 -10.70
N ARG A 82 -2.13 9.38 -9.42
CA ARG A 82 -3.17 9.39 -8.39
C ARG A 82 -4.28 10.34 -8.81
N PRO A 83 -5.56 9.92 -8.72
CA PRO A 83 -6.65 10.81 -9.03
C PRO A 83 -6.66 11.96 -8.02
N ILE A 84 -7.04 13.15 -8.49
CA ILE A 84 -7.23 14.34 -7.62
C ILE A 84 -8.22 14.03 -6.48
N ARG A 85 -9.16 13.10 -6.74
CA ARG A 85 -10.15 12.61 -5.80
C ARG A 85 -10.06 11.09 -5.67
N ASP A 86 -9.86 10.63 -4.46
CA ASP A 86 -9.95 9.22 -4.10
C ASP A 86 -11.33 8.95 -3.49
N ASP A 87 -12.12 8.13 -4.16
CA ASP A 87 -13.47 7.72 -3.75
C ASP A 87 -13.48 6.45 -2.91
N ASP A 88 -12.36 5.74 -2.77
CA ASP A 88 -12.28 4.55 -1.94
C ASP A 88 -12.36 4.94 -0.47
N THR A 89 -13.47 4.64 0.20
CA THR A 89 -13.66 4.93 1.63
C THR A 89 -13.17 3.81 2.55
N SER A 90 -12.59 2.73 2.00
CA SER A 90 -12.05 1.61 2.76
C SER A 90 -10.90 2.04 3.65
N MET A 91 -10.75 1.35 4.78
CA MET A 91 -9.65 1.56 5.71
C MET A 91 -8.43 0.73 5.34
N LEU A 92 -8.64 -0.39 4.66
CA LEU A 92 -7.59 -1.28 4.15
C LEU A 92 -7.43 -1.11 2.65
N ARG A 93 -6.61 -0.14 2.27
CA ARG A 93 -6.41 0.23 0.86
C ARG A 93 -5.12 -0.37 0.32
N THR A 94 -5.16 -1.00 -0.84
CA THR A 94 -3.99 -1.65 -1.45
C THR A 94 -3.30 -0.69 -2.42
N SER A 95 -1.98 -0.57 -2.33
CA SER A 95 -1.20 0.31 -3.20
C SER A 95 -1.26 -0.16 -4.66
N SER A 96 -1.50 0.79 -5.55
CA SER A 96 -1.37 0.61 -7.00
C SER A 96 -0.11 1.37 -7.45
N ILE A 97 0.96 0.59 -7.59
CA ILE A 97 2.28 1.05 -8.01
C ILE A 97 2.76 0.03 -9.03
N GLU A 98 2.64 0.38 -10.30
CA GLU A 98 2.87 -0.53 -11.41
C GLU A 98 4.05 -0.06 -12.25
N ILE A 99 4.75 -1.01 -12.88
CA ILE A 99 5.83 -0.69 -13.83
C ILE A 99 5.16 -0.25 -15.13
N ALA A 100 5.42 0.99 -15.54
CA ALA A 100 4.88 1.55 -16.78
C ALA A 100 5.81 1.27 -17.97
N SER A 101 7.12 1.35 -17.76
CA SER A 101 8.13 1.03 -18.80
C SER A 101 9.51 0.78 -18.20
N CYS A 102 10.34 0.01 -18.92
CA CYS A 102 11.75 -0.19 -18.64
C CYS A 102 12.55 0.04 -19.93
N GLU A 103 13.11 1.23 -20.12
CA GLU A 103 13.80 1.61 -21.36
C GLU A 103 15.12 2.31 -21.07
N ALA A 104 16.17 1.95 -21.83
CA ALA A 104 17.49 2.60 -21.78
C ALA A 104 18.11 2.72 -20.37
N GLY A 105 17.83 1.77 -19.47
CA GLY A 105 18.32 1.80 -18.08
C GLY A 105 17.45 2.59 -17.11
N VAL A 106 16.32 3.13 -17.57
CA VAL A 106 15.32 3.82 -16.77
C VAL A 106 14.12 2.91 -16.53
N ALA A 107 13.71 2.76 -15.27
CA ALA A 107 12.47 2.10 -14.89
C ALA A 107 11.46 3.17 -14.44
N THR A 108 10.34 3.25 -15.16
CA THR A 108 9.25 4.19 -14.88
C THR A 108 8.14 3.46 -14.14
N PHE A 109 7.71 4.03 -13.02
CA PHE A 109 6.59 3.55 -12.23
C PHE A 109 5.43 4.53 -12.28
N GLU A 110 4.23 4.00 -12.45
CA GLU A 110 3.00 4.76 -12.25
C GLU A 110 2.46 4.48 -10.86
N VAL A 111 2.25 5.54 -10.08
CA VAL A 111 1.63 5.46 -8.76
C VAL A 111 0.23 6.01 -8.88
N ALA A 112 -0.77 5.12 -8.94
CA ALA A 112 -2.18 5.50 -8.95
C ALA A 112 -2.74 5.58 -7.53
N TYR A 113 -2.16 4.86 -6.57
CA TYR A 113 -2.61 4.89 -5.18
C TYR A 113 -1.55 4.37 -4.19
N ILE A 114 -1.42 4.99 -3.01
CA ILE A 114 -0.53 4.52 -1.93
C ILE A 114 -1.38 4.16 -0.69
N GLY A 115 -1.38 2.88 -0.36
CA GLY A 115 -2.16 2.28 0.70
C GLY A 115 -1.41 2.05 2.01
N ASN A 116 -2.04 1.23 2.85
CA ASN A 116 -1.51 0.73 4.12
C ASN A 116 -1.28 -0.79 4.04
N ASP A 117 -0.78 -1.23 2.90
CA ASP A 117 -0.31 -2.57 2.60
C ASP A 117 1.21 -2.70 2.74
N ASP A 118 1.77 -3.89 2.48
CA ASP A 118 3.22 -4.12 2.51
C ASP A 118 3.88 -3.61 1.22
N VAL A 119 4.04 -2.28 1.14
CA VAL A 119 4.61 -1.62 -0.04
C VAL A 119 6.06 -2.03 -0.29
N ALA A 120 6.84 -2.26 0.76
CA ALA A 120 8.24 -2.70 0.60
C ALA A 120 8.31 -4.08 -0.05
N GLY A 121 7.48 -5.03 0.38
CA GLY A 121 7.40 -6.34 -0.24
C GLY A 121 6.82 -6.30 -1.67
N LYS A 122 5.77 -5.51 -1.93
CA LYS A 122 5.26 -5.30 -3.31
C LYS A 122 6.37 -4.77 -4.23
N LEU A 123 7.07 -3.72 -3.81
CA LEU A 123 8.12 -3.12 -4.63
C LEU A 123 9.36 -4.03 -4.75
N ALA A 124 9.63 -4.92 -3.80
CA ALA A 124 10.69 -5.92 -3.94
C ALA A 124 10.43 -6.86 -5.13
N HIS A 125 9.18 -7.28 -5.35
CA HIS A 125 8.78 -8.05 -6.53
C HIS A 125 8.97 -7.25 -7.83
N ASN A 126 8.54 -5.98 -7.84
CA ASN A 126 8.70 -5.10 -9.00
C ASN A 126 10.17 -4.86 -9.35
N VAL A 127 11.05 -4.72 -8.35
CA VAL A 127 12.50 -4.62 -8.58
C VAL A 127 13.05 -5.89 -9.25
N GLY A 128 12.53 -7.06 -8.90
CA GLY A 128 12.83 -8.30 -9.62
C GLY A 128 12.39 -8.27 -11.09
N GLN A 129 11.18 -7.78 -11.38
CA GLN A 129 10.70 -7.62 -12.77
C GLN A 129 11.58 -6.66 -13.57
N ILE A 130 11.88 -5.48 -13.00
CA ILE A 130 12.75 -4.48 -13.64
C ILE A 130 14.13 -5.03 -13.93
N PHE A 131 14.70 -5.79 -13.00
CA PHE A 131 15.99 -6.44 -13.23
C PHE A 131 15.94 -7.34 -14.48
N LEU A 132 14.87 -8.12 -14.65
CA LEU A 132 14.70 -8.98 -15.81
C LEU A 132 14.47 -8.21 -17.11
N GLU A 133 13.79 -7.07 -17.06
CA GLU A 133 13.50 -6.24 -18.24
C GLU A 133 14.70 -5.40 -18.69
N LEU A 134 15.43 -4.79 -17.75
CA LEU A 134 16.62 -3.99 -18.04
C LEU A 134 17.85 -4.82 -18.33
N ALA A 135 17.88 -6.08 -17.89
CA ALA A 135 18.95 -6.97 -18.22
C ALA A 135 18.95 -7.25 -19.74
N PRO A 136 20.02 -6.88 -20.47
CA PRO A 136 20.10 -7.09 -21.90
C PRO A 136 20.04 -8.60 -22.16
N ASP A 137 18.94 -9.06 -22.75
CA ASP A 137 18.86 -10.42 -23.28
C ASP A 137 18.66 -10.34 -24.76
N GLU A 138 19.70 -10.77 -25.46
CA GLU A 138 19.70 -10.93 -26.91
C GLU A 138 19.36 -9.63 -27.64
N PRO A 139 20.37 -8.89 -28.17
CA PRO A 139 20.15 -7.62 -28.89
C PRO A 139 19.24 -7.72 -30.13
N PHE A 140 18.73 -8.92 -30.44
CA PHE A 140 17.92 -9.25 -31.60
C PHE A 140 16.48 -9.66 -31.29
N ARG A 141 16.02 -9.70 -30.02
CA ARG A 141 14.59 -9.92 -29.71
C ARG A 141 13.85 -8.58 -29.63
N THR A 142 13.02 -8.30 -30.62
CA THR A 142 12.38 -6.99 -30.84
C THR A 142 11.11 -6.72 -30.05
N ALA A 143 10.63 -7.66 -29.23
CA ALA A 143 9.56 -7.40 -28.26
C ALA A 143 9.60 -8.49 -27.19
N ARG A 144 9.98 -8.13 -25.97
CA ARG A 144 9.78 -9.00 -24.81
C ARG A 144 8.40 -8.66 -24.24
N SER A 145 7.59 -9.68 -23.98
CA SER A 145 6.45 -9.49 -23.07
C SER A 145 7.00 -9.03 -21.73
N ALA A 146 6.30 -8.11 -21.05
CA ALA A 146 6.63 -7.71 -19.69
C ALA A 146 6.90 -8.95 -18.82
N ALA A 147 7.86 -8.87 -17.91
CA ALA A 147 8.16 -10.00 -17.03
C ALA A 147 6.91 -10.35 -16.22
N ASP A 148 6.52 -11.63 -16.21
CA ASP A 148 5.39 -12.08 -15.39
C ASP A 148 5.71 -11.85 -13.90
N GLU A 149 4.67 -11.64 -13.09
CA GLU A 149 4.81 -11.41 -11.65
C GLU A 149 5.55 -12.56 -10.96
N ARG A 150 5.32 -13.80 -11.41
CA ARG A 150 6.00 -15.00 -10.93
C ARG A 150 7.52 -14.89 -11.12
N ASP A 151 7.95 -14.54 -12.31
CA ASP A 151 9.38 -14.38 -12.65
C ASP A 151 10.00 -13.21 -11.86
N GLY A 152 9.24 -12.14 -11.67
CA GLY A 152 9.60 -11.02 -10.80
C GLY A 152 9.88 -11.45 -9.36
N SER A 153 9.02 -12.28 -8.78
CA SER A 153 9.23 -12.82 -7.43
C SER A 153 10.45 -13.75 -7.35
N VAL A 154 10.68 -14.62 -8.33
CA VAL A 154 11.90 -15.45 -8.39
C VAL A 154 13.15 -14.57 -8.50
N ALA A 155 13.10 -13.51 -9.31
CA ALA A 155 14.19 -12.56 -9.46
C ALA A 155 14.44 -11.77 -8.17
N ALA A 156 13.39 -11.37 -7.45
CA ALA A 156 13.53 -10.72 -6.15
C ALA A 156 14.28 -11.61 -5.15
N VAL A 157 13.99 -12.91 -5.12
CA VAL A 157 14.77 -13.88 -4.34
C VAL A 157 16.20 -13.91 -4.83
N PHE A 158 16.44 -14.16 -6.13
CA PHE A 158 17.78 -14.20 -6.72
C PHE A 158 18.66 -12.99 -6.36
N LEU A 159 18.07 -11.79 -6.28
CA LEU A 159 18.74 -10.53 -5.93
C LEU A 159 18.96 -10.31 -4.43
N GLY A 160 18.53 -11.22 -3.57
CA GLY A 160 18.64 -11.13 -2.11
C GLY A 160 17.51 -10.34 -1.43
N LEU A 161 16.44 -10.00 -2.16
CA LEU A 161 15.24 -9.35 -1.62
C LEU A 161 14.17 -10.36 -1.13
N GLY A 162 14.48 -11.67 -1.16
CA GLY A 162 13.53 -12.74 -0.91
C GLY A 162 12.77 -12.64 0.42
N VAL A 163 13.43 -12.22 1.51
CA VAL A 163 12.79 -12.04 2.83
C VAL A 163 11.73 -10.94 2.80
N VAL A 164 12.03 -9.80 2.16
CA VAL A 164 11.11 -8.67 2.03
C VAL A 164 9.92 -9.06 1.14
N ALA A 165 10.20 -9.74 0.04
CA ALA A 165 9.19 -10.26 -0.89
C ALA A 165 8.27 -11.32 -0.23
N ALA A 166 8.84 -12.24 0.56
CA ALA A 166 8.09 -13.31 1.25
C ALA A 166 7.13 -12.78 2.32
N ASN A 167 7.50 -11.71 3.03
CA ASN A 167 6.62 -11.06 3.99
C ASN A 167 5.33 -10.51 3.36
N ALA A 168 5.40 -10.09 2.09
CA ALA A 168 4.24 -9.62 1.33
C ALA A 168 3.45 -10.73 0.62
N ALA A 169 4.00 -11.94 0.48
CA ALA A 169 3.28 -13.05 -0.16
C ALA A 169 2.01 -13.49 0.61
N MET A 170 1.96 -13.23 1.92
CA MET A 170 0.75 -13.35 2.71
C MET A 170 0.86 -12.54 4.01
N TYR A 171 0.01 -11.55 4.22
CA TYR A 171 0.01 -10.78 5.47
C TYR A 171 -1.41 -10.39 5.88
N ARG A 172 -1.58 -10.27 7.20
CA ARG A 172 -2.85 -9.88 7.80
C ARG A 172 -2.88 -8.38 8.01
N ARG A 173 -3.93 -7.76 7.53
CA ARG A 173 -4.18 -6.33 7.68
C ARG A 173 -5.38 -6.14 8.57
N HIS A 174 -5.28 -5.16 9.46
CA HIS A 174 -6.38 -4.75 10.32
C HIS A 174 -6.36 -3.24 10.45
N ALA A 175 -7.50 -2.63 10.19
CA ALA A 175 -7.72 -1.22 10.46
C ALA A 175 -9.06 -1.05 11.16
N SER A 176 -9.09 -0.12 12.11
CA SER A 176 -10.33 0.27 12.76
C SER A 176 -10.44 1.78 12.79
N ARG A 177 -11.66 2.29 12.59
CA ARG A 177 -11.99 3.70 12.73
C ARG A 177 -13.26 3.85 13.53
N LEU A 178 -13.28 4.90 14.34
CA LEU A 178 -14.46 5.30 15.08
C LEU A 178 -15.31 6.22 14.19
N VAL A 179 -16.47 5.73 13.74
CA VAL A 179 -17.47 6.56 13.04
C VAL A 179 -18.60 6.84 14.04
N GLY A 180 -18.64 8.07 14.56
CA GLY A 180 -19.57 8.42 15.62
C GLY A 180 -19.25 7.68 16.93
N ARG A 181 -19.94 6.56 17.19
CA ARG A 181 -19.72 5.68 18.35
C ARG A 181 -19.53 4.21 17.97
N GLU A 182 -19.63 3.89 16.69
CA GLU A 182 -19.39 2.55 16.17
C GLU A 182 -17.92 2.43 15.80
N VAL A 183 -17.30 1.35 16.27
CA VAL A 183 -15.98 0.95 15.79
C VAL A 183 -16.23 0.11 14.55
N HIS A 184 -15.91 0.67 13.38
CA HIS A 184 -15.82 -0.11 12.17
C HIS A 184 -14.43 -0.72 12.14
N SER A 185 -14.34 -2.04 12.00
CA SER A 185 -13.09 -2.76 11.81
C SER A 185 -13.13 -3.50 10.48
N GLU A 186 -12.05 -3.40 9.73
CA GLU A 186 -11.80 -4.18 8.52
C GLU A 186 -10.64 -5.13 8.78
N HIS A 187 -10.81 -6.38 8.34
CA HIS A 187 -9.79 -7.41 8.38
C HIS A 187 -9.62 -7.98 6.97
N GLN A 188 -8.38 -8.07 6.50
CA GLN A 188 -8.09 -8.62 5.18
C GLN A 188 -6.82 -9.45 5.27
N ILE A 189 -6.80 -10.60 4.60
CA ILE A 189 -5.57 -11.29 4.24
C ILE A 189 -5.24 -10.82 2.84
N ALA A 190 -4.08 -10.19 2.68
CA ALA A 190 -3.59 -9.68 1.41
C ALA A 190 -2.30 -10.40 1.02
N SER A 191 -2.01 -10.38 -0.27
CA SER A 191 -0.81 -10.93 -0.89
C SER A 191 -0.31 -9.96 -1.96
N ALA A 192 0.99 -10.01 -2.24
CA ALA A 192 1.62 -9.31 -3.35
C ALA A 192 2.73 -10.19 -3.95
N GLY A 193 2.95 -10.02 -5.26
CA GLY A 193 3.86 -10.85 -6.06
C GLY A 193 3.15 -12.05 -6.70
N GLY A 194 3.87 -12.73 -7.60
CA GLY A 194 3.32 -13.85 -8.38
C GLY A 194 3.57 -15.23 -7.78
N LEU A 195 4.10 -15.31 -6.55
CA LEU A 195 4.30 -16.55 -5.81
C LEU A 195 3.49 -16.51 -4.51
N ASP A 196 2.94 -17.67 -4.14
CA ASP A 196 2.33 -17.81 -2.83
C ASP A 196 3.37 -18.03 -1.72
N ILE A 197 2.90 -18.06 -0.48
CA ILE A 197 3.76 -18.17 0.69
C ILE A 197 4.63 -19.44 0.65
N ALA A 198 4.07 -20.60 0.27
CA ALA A 198 4.80 -21.87 0.28
C ALA A 198 5.94 -21.84 -0.74
N ASP A 199 5.69 -21.34 -1.93
CA ASP A 199 6.65 -21.34 -3.03
C ASP A 199 7.77 -20.31 -2.81
N ILE A 200 7.44 -19.08 -2.36
CA ILE A 200 8.48 -18.07 -2.12
C ILE A 200 9.35 -18.40 -0.89
N THR A 201 8.78 -19.00 0.15
CA THR A 201 9.53 -19.41 1.35
C THR A 201 10.42 -20.62 1.06
N MET A 202 10.01 -21.52 0.15
CA MET A 202 10.90 -22.56 -0.38
C MET A 202 12.14 -21.93 -1.03
N LEU A 203 11.96 -20.93 -1.89
CA LEU A 203 13.08 -20.25 -2.55
C LEU A 203 13.98 -19.51 -1.55
N VAL A 204 13.40 -18.89 -0.50
CA VAL A 204 14.18 -18.28 0.59
C VAL A 204 14.94 -19.33 1.42
N ALA A 205 14.35 -20.50 1.68
CA ALA A 205 15.03 -21.61 2.35
C ALA A 205 16.21 -22.13 1.53
N ILE A 206 16.07 -22.20 0.20
CA ILE A 206 17.18 -22.50 -0.72
C ILE A 206 18.31 -21.48 -0.56
N GLN A 207 18.01 -20.17 -0.45
CA GLN A 207 19.06 -19.17 -0.21
C GLN A 207 19.78 -19.36 1.13
N ASP A 208 19.05 -19.74 2.18
CA ASP A 208 19.66 -19.97 3.50
C ASP A 208 20.55 -21.22 3.53
N LEU A 209 20.21 -22.26 2.77
CA LEU A 209 21.04 -23.46 2.63
C LEU A 209 22.33 -23.18 1.85
N LEU A 210 22.25 -22.38 0.79
CA LEU A 210 23.38 -22.15 -0.12
C LEU A 210 24.35 -21.07 0.36
N ARG A 211 24.09 -20.40 1.48
CA ARG A 211 24.84 -19.23 1.91
C ARG A 211 25.28 -19.33 3.37
N ASP A 212 26.50 -18.88 3.61
CA ASP A 212 26.96 -18.58 4.95
C ASP A 212 26.33 -17.26 5.43
N GLU A 213 25.84 -17.19 6.69
CA GLU A 213 25.39 -15.96 7.38
C GLU A 213 24.03 -15.34 6.99
N VAL A 214 22.98 -16.15 6.78
CA VAL A 214 21.63 -15.66 6.42
C VAL A 214 20.69 -15.40 7.61
N GLN A 215 21.03 -15.93 8.78
CA GLN A 215 20.14 -16.01 9.95
C GLN A 215 19.58 -14.67 10.44
N ASP A 216 20.32 -13.57 10.28
CA ASP A 216 19.88 -12.26 10.74
C ASP A 216 18.73 -11.67 9.89
N ALA A 217 18.67 -11.99 8.60
CA ALA A 217 17.58 -11.58 7.72
C ALA A 217 16.31 -12.38 8.01
N LEU A 218 16.43 -13.70 8.18
CA LEU A 218 15.29 -14.58 8.45
C LEU A 218 14.55 -14.24 9.75
N LYS A 219 15.24 -13.68 10.75
CA LYS A 219 14.60 -13.19 11.98
C LYS A 219 13.56 -12.08 11.74
N THR A 220 13.62 -11.41 10.58
CA THR A 220 12.67 -10.35 10.19
C THR A 220 11.48 -10.87 9.38
N LEU A 221 11.41 -12.19 9.14
CA LEU A 221 10.21 -12.80 8.58
C LEU A 221 9.04 -12.72 9.56
N HIS A 222 7.84 -12.55 9.01
CA HIS A 222 6.60 -12.72 9.75
C HIS A 222 6.46 -14.17 10.24
N GLY A 223 5.65 -14.37 11.30
CA GLY A 223 5.49 -15.68 11.96
C GLY A 223 5.23 -16.84 11.00
N PRO A 224 4.15 -16.79 10.19
CA PRO A 224 3.84 -17.86 9.24
C PRO A 224 4.97 -18.13 8.23
N GLN A 225 5.58 -17.08 7.67
CA GLN A 225 6.67 -17.21 6.70
C GLN A 225 7.88 -17.92 7.28
N ARG A 226 8.26 -17.58 8.51
CA ARG A 226 9.37 -18.23 9.21
C ARG A 226 9.08 -19.72 9.44
N GLU A 227 7.86 -20.08 9.85
CA GLU A 227 7.46 -21.49 10.02
C GLU A 227 7.57 -22.27 8.70
N TRP A 228 7.14 -21.68 7.57
CA TRP A 228 7.31 -22.28 6.25
C TRP A 228 8.78 -22.43 5.83
N VAL A 229 9.62 -21.42 6.06
CA VAL A 229 11.06 -21.50 5.78
C VAL A 229 11.71 -22.62 6.61
N GLU A 230 11.38 -22.71 7.90
CA GLU A 230 11.90 -23.77 8.78
C GLU A 230 11.49 -25.17 8.32
N GLN A 231 10.24 -25.35 7.89
CA GLN A 231 9.77 -26.61 7.32
C GLN A 231 10.50 -26.96 6.03
N TRP A 232 10.64 -26.01 5.10
CA TRP A 232 11.37 -26.23 3.86
C TRP A 232 12.83 -26.56 4.11
N LYS A 233 13.50 -25.86 5.03
CA LYS A 233 14.88 -26.18 5.40
C LYS A 233 15.02 -27.61 5.89
N ALA A 234 14.15 -28.06 6.79
CA ALA A 234 14.21 -29.43 7.33
C ALA A 234 14.08 -30.50 6.23
N ILE A 235 13.36 -30.21 5.15
CA ILE A 235 13.19 -31.10 4.00
C ILE A 235 14.33 -30.99 3.00
N LEU A 236 14.83 -29.79 2.75
CA LEU A 236 15.84 -29.53 1.72
C LEU A 236 17.28 -29.80 2.19
N ASP A 237 17.56 -29.68 3.49
CA ASP A 237 18.90 -29.86 4.09
C ASP A 237 19.55 -31.22 3.75
N PRO A 238 18.85 -32.37 3.83
CA PRO A 238 19.41 -33.66 3.43
C PRO A 238 19.67 -33.81 1.92
N HIS A 239 19.20 -32.87 1.11
CA HIS A 239 19.25 -32.90 -0.36
C HIS A 239 20.03 -31.70 -0.93
N GLU A 240 20.89 -31.07 -0.13
CA GLU A 240 21.65 -29.89 -0.54
C GLU A 240 22.51 -30.14 -1.79
N ASP A 241 23.19 -31.28 -1.88
CA ASP A 241 24.03 -31.63 -3.03
C ASP A 241 23.21 -31.75 -4.32
N GLU A 242 22.05 -32.42 -4.27
CA GLU A 242 21.14 -32.56 -5.41
C GLU A 242 20.58 -31.19 -5.83
N LEU A 243 20.28 -30.33 -4.85
CA LEU A 243 19.80 -28.97 -5.10
C LEU A 243 20.88 -28.09 -5.75
N ARG A 244 22.14 -28.18 -5.30
CA ARG A 244 23.29 -27.50 -5.93
C ARG A 244 23.47 -27.94 -7.38
N GLU A 245 23.36 -29.25 -7.65
CA GLU A 245 23.40 -29.80 -9.01
C GLU A 245 22.25 -29.24 -9.87
N MET A 246 21.00 -29.25 -9.36
CA MET A 246 19.84 -28.70 -10.06
C MET A 246 20.00 -27.20 -10.42
N LEU A 247 20.66 -26.44 -9.56
CA LEU A 247 20.94 -25.02 -9.76
C LEU A 247 22.14 -24.77 -10.68
N GLY A 248 22.93 -25.80 -10.99
CA GLY A 248 24.15 -25.70 -11.79
C GLY A 248 25.25 -24.92 -11.08
N LEU A 249 25.35 -25.05 -9.75
CA LEU A 249 26.39 -24.44 -8.95
C LEU A 249 27.63 -25.34 -8.97
N ASP A 250 28.68 -24.86 -9.62
CA ASP A 250 29.99 -25.50 -9.67
C ASP A 250 30.89 -24.94 -8.55
N GLU A 251 31.31 -25.80 -7.63
CA GLU A 251 32.16 -25.43 -6.49
C GLU A 251 33.53 -24.88 -6.92
N GLU A 252 34.00 -25.22 -8.13
CA GLU A 252 35.34 -24.83 -8.59
C GLU A 252 35.42 -23.36 -9.03
N ARG A 253 34.28 -22.69 -9.24
CA ARG A 253 34.25 -21.31 -9.71
C ARG A 253 34.01 -20.35 -8.54
N PRO A 254 35.07 -19.72 -7.96
CA PRO A 254 34.87 -18.78 -6.88
C PRO A 254 34.00 -17.60 -7.36
N PRO A 255 33.03 -17.17 -6.54
CA PRO A 255 32.13 -16.09 -6.93
C PRO A 255 32.92 -14.78 -7.07
N ARG A 256 32.59 -14.02 -8.12
CA ARG A 256 33.15 -12.67 -8.30
C ARG A 256 32.55 -11.71 -7.25
N PRO A 257 33.35 -10.80 -6.67
CA PRO A 257 32.82 -9.78 -5.78
C PRO A 257 31.75 -8.94 -6.49
N LEU A 258 30.59 -8.80 -5.88
CA LEU A 258 29.54 -7.91 -6.38
C LEU A 258 29.87 -6.46 -6.02
N SER A 259 29.97 -5.61 -7.04
CA SER A 259 30.01 -4.17 -6.81
C SER A 259 28.62 -3.67 -6.42
N ARG A 260 28.51 -3.02 -5.26
CA ARG A 260 27.30 -2.26 -4.89
C ARG A 260 27.44 -0.81 -5.37
N PRO A 261 26.36 -0.13 -5.79
CA PRO A 261 26.41 1.31 -6.03
C PRO A 261 26.88 2.03 -4.74
N ALA A 262 27.71 3.07 -4.90
CA ALA A 262 28.43 3.69 -3.77
C ALA A 262 27.51 4.19 -2.64
N ARG A 263 26.29 4.62 -2.97
CA ARG A 263 25.26 5.00 -2.02
C ARG A 263 23.89 4.89 -2.69
N ALA A 264 22.85 4.58 -1.93
CA ALA A 264 21.48 4.80 -2.41
C ALA A 264 21.35 6.28 -2.83
N ARG A 265 20.88 6.53 -4.06
CA ARG A 265 20.65 7.89 -4.53
C ARG A 265 19.64 8.54 -3.60
N VAL A 266 20.03 9.66 -2.99
CA VAL A 266 19.10 10.49 -2.24
C VAL A 266 18.33 11.27 -3.27
N VAL A 267 17.07 10.90 -3.47
CA VAL A 267 16.14 11.70 -4.27
C VAL A 267 16.15 13.09 -3.64
N ALA A 268 16.63 14.10 -4.37
CA ALA A 268 16.42 15.47 -3.94
C ALA A 268 14.92 15.61 -3.68
N GLU A 269 14.53 16.24 -2.57
CA GLU A 269 13.12 16.49 -2.28
C GLU A 269 12.57 17.33 -3.44
N GLU A 270 12.06 16.65 -4.48
CA GLU A 270 11.41 17.30 -5.60
C GLU A 270 10.30 18.11 -4.96
N ALA A 271 10.37 19.43 -5.15
CA ALA A 271 9.47 20.39 -4.56
C ALA A 271 8.07 19.81 -4.73
N HIS A 272 7.52 19.32 -3.61
CA HIS A 272 6.29 18.56 -3.61
C HIS A 272 5.34 19.31 -4.52
N HIS A 273 5.00 18.74 -5.68
CA HIS A 273 3.87 19.24 -6.42
C HIS A 273 2.71 19.01 -5.47
N GLU A 274 2.41 20.03 -4.64
CA GLU A 274 1.24 20.06 -3.79
C GLU A 274 0.12 19.73 -4.75
N ASN A 275 -0.45 18.52 -4.60
CA ASN A 275 -1.53 18.07 -5.43
C ASN A 275 -2.48 19.26 -5.56
N PRO A 276 -2.67 19.81 -6.78
CA PRO A 276 -3.26 21.13 -6.94
C PRO A 276 -4.56 21.10 -6.17
N LYS A 277 -4.62 21.88 -5.09
CA LYS A 277 -5.76 21.91 -4.18
C LYS A 277 -6.98 22.16 -5.06
N PHE A 278 -7.83 21.16 -5.23
CA PHE A 278 -8.78 21.17 -6.35
C PHE A 278 -9.85 22.26 -6.24
N ASN A 279 -10.04 22.81 -5.04
CA ASN A 279 -10.87 23.98 -4.78
C ASN A 279 -10.03 25.23 -4.46
N LEU A 280 -8.74 25.28 -4.81
CA LEU A 280 -7.92 26.47 -4.61
C LEU A 280 -8.53 27.65 -5.36
N GLY A 281 -8.85 28.72 -4.63
CA GLY A 281 -9.50 29.90 -5.19
C GLY A 281 -11.03 29.79 -5.33
N ARG A 282 -11.64 28.64 -5.05
CA ARG A 282 -13.09 28.48 -4.98
C ARG A 282 -13.59 28.65 -3.55
N ASP A 283 -14.82 29.12 -3.42
CA ASP A 283 -15.48 29.27 -2.13
C ASP A 283 -16.06 27.92 -1.66
N VAL A 284 -15.89 27.62 -0.37
CA VAL A 284 -16.52 26.49 0.32
C VAL A 284 -17.22 26.98 1.59
N ALA A 285 -18.24 26.25 2.02
CA ALA A 285 -18.95 26.53 3.25
C ALA A 285 -18.50 25.59 4.37
N ARG A 286 -18.55 26.07 5.61
CA ARG A 286 -18.52 25.22 6.80
C ARG A 286 -19.91 24.66 7.06
N VAL A 287 -20.09 23.36 6.92
CA VAL A 287 -21.36 22.70 7.27
C VAL A 287 -21.38 22.41 8.76
N ARG A 288 -22.29 23.06 9.48
CA ARG A 288 -22.50 22.87 10.91
C ARG A 288 -23.13 21.50 11.13
N GLN A 289 -22.35 20.57 11.65
CA GLN A 289 -22.87 19.29 12.10
C GLN A 289 -23.13 19.31 13.61
N ARG A 290 -24.30 18.80 13.99
CA ARG A 290 -24.71 18.64 15.39
C ARG A 290 -24.71 17.15 15.69
N SER A 291 -23.67 16.64 16.34
CA SER A 291 -23.65 15.23 16.74
C SER A 291 -24.54 15.04 17.95
N TRP A 292 -25.77 14.57 17.76
CA TRP A 292 -26.71 14.23 18.84
C TRP A 292 -26.15 13.22 19.84
N TYR A 293 -25.10 12.48 19.46
CA TYR A 293 -24.44 11.47 20.25
C TYR A 293 -23.55 11.99 21.39
N GLY A 294 -23.35 13.30 21.56
CA GLY A 294 -22.59 13.85 22.71
C GLY A 294 -23.29 13.73 24.08
N ILE A 295 -24.62 13.62 24.08
CA ILE A 295 -25.44 13.56 25.31
C ILE A 295 -25.27 12.21 26.03
N VAL A 296 -25.27 11.11 25.27
CA VAL A 296 -25.29 9.75 25.84
C VAL A 296 -23.98 9.39 26.57
N PRO A 297 -22.76 9.62 26.04
CA PRO A 297 -21.52 9.37 26.77
C PRO A 297 -21.37 10.22 28.04
N GLY A 298 -21.84 11.49 28.02
CA GLY A 298 -21.81 12.36 29.19
C GLY A 298 -22.67 11.82 30.34
N ALA A 299 -23.84 11.27 30.01
CA ALA A 299 -24.70 10.58 30.98
C ALA A 299 -24.05 9.29 31.52
N PHE A 300 -23.40 8.48 30.67
CA PHE A 300 -22.71 7.26 31.10
C PHE A 300 -21.49 7.56 32.00
N LEU A 301 -20.66 8.54 31.67
CA LEU A 301 -19.52 8.96 32.51
C LEU A 301 -19.98 9.48 33.88
N GLY A 302 -21.09 10.22 33.93
CA GLY A 302 -21.71 10.65 35.17
C GLY A 302 -22.17 9.46 36.04
N LEU A 303 -22.73 8.41 35.41
CA LEU A 303 -23.17 7.19 36.11
C LEU A 303 -21.99 6.37 36.67
N PHE A 304 -20.88 6.24 35.94
CA PHE A 304 -19.69 5.51 36.39
C PHE A 304 -18.94 6.19 37.54
N ALA A 305 -18.82 7.53 37.49
CA ALA A 305 -18.20 8.29 38.59
C ALA A 305 -18.97 8.13 39.92
N VAL A 306 -20.29 7.98 39.82
CA VAL A 306 -21.19 7.75 40.95
C VAL A 306 -21.08 6.32 41.48
N ALA A 307 -21.04 5.31 40.59
CA ALA A 307 -20.93 3.91 40.99
C ALA A 307 -19.62 3.62 41.76
N GLY A 308 -18.51 4.29 41.39
CA GLY A 308 -17.25 4.21 42.13
C GLY A 308 -17.27 4.81 43.54
N LEU A 309 -18.14 5.80 43.79
CA LEU A 309 -18.29 6.47 45.09
C LEU A 309 -19.26 5.75 46.04
N VAL A 310 -20.29 5.08 45.50
CA VAL A 310 -21.29 4.33 46.30
C VAL A 310 -20.70 3.07 46.94
N GLY A 311 -19.63 2.50 46.36
CA GLY A 311 -18.93 1.34 46.94
C GLY A 311 -18.25 1.58 48.30
N VAL A 312 -18.19 2.83 48.79
CA VAL A 312 -17.39 3.19 49.98
C VAL A 312 -18.23 3.74 51.15
N SER A 313 -19.53 4.01 51.01
CA SER A 313 -20.29 4.75 52.06
C SER A 313 -21.67 4.16 52.40
N VAL A 314 -21.90 3.95 53.70
CA VAL A 314 -23.17 3.55 54.31
C VAL A 314 -24.10 4.79 54.42
N LEU A 315 -25.28 4.76 53.78
CA LEU A 315 -26.41 5.72 53.97
C LEU A 315 -26.15 7.21 53.57
N PRO A 316 -27.13 8.14 53.70
CA PRO A 316 -27.75 9.01 52.66
C PRO A 316 -26.86 9.91 51.78
N VAL A 317 -25.57 10.02 52.06
CA VAL A 317 -24.60 10.83 51.28
C VAL A 317 -24.43 10.30 49.84
N GLY A 318 -24.64 9.00 49.64
CA GLY A 318 -24.59 8.37 48.31
C GLY A 318 -25.62 8.93 47.33
N VAL A 319 -26.84 9.25 47.77
CA VAL A 319 -27.92 9.72 46.88
C VAL A 319 -27.62 11.13 46.34
N VAL A 320 -27.10 12.03 47.19
CA VAL A 320 -26.71 13.38 46.76
C VAL A 320 -25.58 13.32 45.74
N SER A 321 -24.60 12.43 45.94
CA SER A 321 -23.48 12.24 45.03
C SER A 321 -23.93 11.71 43.65
N VAL A 322 -24.93 10.81 43.62
CA VAL A 322 -25.55 10.32 42.38
C VAL A 322 -26.16 11.47 41.57
N VAL A 323 -26.96 12.31 42.22
CA VAL A 323 -27.66 13.42 41.55
C VAL A 323 -26.67 14.46 41.04
N VAL A 324 -25.66 14.83 41.84
CA VAL A 324 -24.62 15.79 41.42
C VAL A 324 -23.79 15.23 40.26
N GLY A 325 -23.40 13.95 40.29
CA GLY A 325 -22.65 13.32 39.21
C GLY A 325 -23.44 13.23 37.90
N LEU A 326 -24.72 12.85 37.96
CA LEU A 326 -25.60 12.81 36.79
C LEU A 326 -25.86 14.20 36.22
N THR A 327 -26.12 15.21 37.06
CA THR A 327 -26.36 16.59 36.60
C THR A 327 -25.10 17.22 36.01
N ALA A 328 -23.94 17.04 36.63
CA ALA A 328 -22.66 17.52 36.09
C ALA A 328 -22.29 16.80 34.78
N GLY A 329 -22.46 15.47 34.71
CA GLY A 329 -22.19 14.68 33.50
C GLY A 329 -23.11 15.04 32.34
N THR A 330 -24.41 15.23 32.61
CA THR A 330 -25.38 15.68 31.60
C THR A 330 -25.14 17.13 31.17
N ALA A 331 -24.82 18.04 32.09
CA ALA A 331 -24.47 19.42 31.76
C ALA A 331 -23.18 19.51 30.91
N PHE A 332 -22.16 18.71 31.23
CA PHE A 332 -20.92 18.64 30.45
C PHE A 332 -21.16 18.01 29.07
N GLY A 333 -21.93 16.92 29.00
CA GLY A 333 -22.37 16.30 27.76
C GLY A 333 -23.18 17.26 26.88
N TRP A 334 -24.11 18.00 27.48
CA TRP A 334 -24.92 19.04 26.82
C TRP A 334 -24.05 20.20 26.33
N TRP A 335 -23.11 20.67 27.14
CA TRP A 335 -22.18 21.74 26.76
C TRP A 335 -21.29 21.33 25.58
N ARG A 336 -20.75 20.10 25.61
CA ARG A 336 -19.96 19.56 24.50
C ARG A 336 -20.82 19.26 23.27
N TRP A 337 -22.05 18.81 23.45
CA TRP A 337 -23.04 18.65 22.39
C TRP A 337 -23.42 19.98 21.72
N CYS A 338 -23.50 21.04 22.51
CA CYS A 338 -23.80 22.38 22.01
C CYS A 338 -22.65 23.00 21.21
N ARG A 339 -21.44 22.42 21.26
CA ARG A 339 -20.32 22.85 20.41
C ARG A 339 -20.42 22.17 19.05
N PRO A 340 -20.85 22.88 18.00
CA PRO A 340 -20.82 22.33 16.66
C PRO A 340 -19.38 22.03 16.25
N PHE A 341 -19.22 21.01 15.43
CA PHE A 341 -18.05 20.88 14.57
C PHE A 341 -18.45 21.20 13.14
N TYR A 342 -17.47 21.59 12.34
CA TYR A 342 -17.70 22.03 10.98
C TYR A 342 -16.98 21.09 10.03
N THR A 343 -17.67 20.67 8.98
CA THR A 343 -17.08 19.92 7.86
C THR A 343 -17.08 20.79 6.61
N CYS A 344 -16.21 20.52 5.65
CA CYS A 344 -16.25 21.16 4.33
C CYS A 344 -17.58 20.84 3.64
N SER A 345 -18.19 21.83 2.98
CA SER A 345 -19.42 21.64 2.18
C SER A 345 -19.20 20.92 0.87
N GLU A 346 -17.96 20.87 0.41
CA GLU A 346 -17.59 20.11 -0.77
C GLU A 346 -17.80 18.62 -0.48
N GLY A 347 -18.71 17.99 -1.23
CA GLY A 347 -19.14 16.60 -1.02
C GLY A 347 -17.98 15.62 -1.16
N ALA A 348 -16.97 15.95 -1.97
CA ALA A 348 -15.75 15.17 -2.10
C ALA A 348 -14.77 15.35 -0.94
N CYS A 349 -14.81 16.47 -0.22
CA CYS A 349 -13.81 16.81 0.79
C CYS A 349 -14.22 16.35 2.19
N LEU A 350 -15.40 16.81 2.66
CA LEU A 350 -16.00 16.55 3.99
C LEU A 350 -15.06 16.67 5.22
N ARG A 351 -13.84 17.17 5.05
CA ARG A 351 -12.81 17.27 6.09
C ARG A 351 -13.29 18.22 7.20
N LEU A 352 -12.89 17.94 8.43
CA LEU A 352 -13.11 18.83 9.57
C LEU A 352 -12.39 20.18 9.34
N ILE A 353 -13.14 21.26 9.50
CA ILE A 353 -12.67 22.64 9.41
C ILE A 353 -12.77 23.26 10.80
N LEU A 354 -11.68 23.85 11.29
CA LEU A 354 -11.72 24.62 12.53
C LEU A 354 -12.58 25.88 12.34
N ALA A 355 -13.31 26.29 13.37
CA ALA A 355 -14.16 27.49 13.32
C ALA A 355 -13.40 28.76 12.90
N SER A 356 -12.09 28.82 13.16
CA SER A 356 -11.20 29.93 12.81
C SER A 356 -10.51 29.78 11.44
N ALA A 357 -10.57 28.61 10.80
CA ALA A 357 -9.82 28.35 9.58
C ALA A 357 -10.44 29.09 8.38
N LYS A 358 -9.68 30.00 7.75
CA LYS A 358 -10.12 30.74 6.55
C LYS A 358 -10.04 29.92 5.26
N LYS A 359 -9.34 28.79 5.28
CA LYS A 359 -9.21 27.87 4.16
C LYS A 359 -9.43 26.44 4.64
N CYS A 360 -10.02 25.60 3.80
CA CYS A 360 -10.09 24.17 4.06
C CYS A 360 -8.68 23.57 3.94
N PRO A 361 -8.17 22.86 4.96
CA PRO A 361 -6.80 22.34 4.94
C PRO A 361 -6.60 21.22 3.90
N SER A 362 -7.68 20.61 3.42
CA SER A 362 -7.63 19.49 2.47
C SER A 362 -7.78 19.97 1.03
N CYS A 363 -8.92 20.58 0.66
CA CYS A 363 -9.18 20.98 -0.73
C CYS A 363 -8.68 22.39 -1.08
N GLY A 364 -8.19 23.16 -0.10
CA GLY A 364 -7.69 24.53 -0.29
C GLY A 364 -8.75 25.61 -0.52
N GLY A 365 -10.04 25.26 -0.56
CA GLY A 365 -11.13 26.20 -0.73
C GLY A 365 -11.16 27.29 0.34
N THR A 366 -11.50 28.51 -0.07
CA THR A 366 -11.68 29.65 0.83
C THR A 366 -13.01 29.51 1.55
N VAL A 367 -13.00 29.60 2.88
CA VAL A 367 -14.24 29.46 3.64
C VAL A 367 -15.02 30.76 3.56
N ALA A 368 -16.10 30.77 2.79
CA ALA A 368 -16.94 31.95 2.57
C ALA A 368 -18.00 32.10 3.67
N ASP A 369 -18.63 31.00 4.09
CA ASP A 369 -19.76 31.01 5.01
C ASP A 369 -19.83 29.77 5.91
N THR A 370 -20.85 29.73 6.77
CA THR A 370 -21.16 28.61 7.64
C THR A 370 -22.64 28.30 7.51
N ILE A 371 -22.96 27.12 7.00
CA ILE A 371 -24.32 26.70 6.64
C ILE A 371 -24.77 25.48 7.46
N THR A 372 -26.07 25.25 7.52
CA THR A 372 -26.66 24.04 8.11
C THR A 372 -26.78 22.89 7.08
N ILE A 373 -27.02 21.65 7.53
CA ILE A 373 -27.23 20.51 6.61
C ILE A 373 -28.45 20.74 5.69
N PRO A 374 -29.61 21.24 6.18
CA PRO A 374 -30.73 21.57 5.30
C PRO A 374 -30.39 22.62 4.24
N GLU A 375 -29.61 23.65 4.60
CA GLU A 375 -29.13 24.65 3.64
C GLU A 375 -28.18 24.06 2.60
N LEU A 376 -27.30 23.12 3.01
CA LEU A 376 -26.45 22.40 2.08
C LEU A 376 -27.28 21.61 1.06
N HIS A 377 -28.29 20.88 1.53
CA HIS A 377 -29.18 20.11 0.65
C HIS A 377 -29.96 21.02 -0.31
N ALA A 378 -30.48 22.16 0.18
CA ALA A 378 -31.15 23.14 -0.67
C ALA A 378 -30.20 23.72 -1.73
N ARG A 379 -28.94 23.99 -1.39
CA ARG A 379 -27.92 24.42 -2.38
C ARG A 379 -27.63 23.33 -3.42
N TRP A 380 -27.50 22.08 -3.00
CA TRP A 380 -27.28 20.97 -3.92
C TRP A 380 -28.48 20.72 -4.85
N GLN A 381 -29.71 20.88 -4.35
CA GLN A 381 -30.91 20.81 -5.17
C GLN A 381 -30.93 21.92 -6.21
N LYS A 382 -30.69 23.17 -5.79
CA LYS A 382 -30.64 24.33 -6.69
C LYS A 382 -29.57 24.20 -7.77
N MET A 383 -28.38 23.69 -7.43
CA MET A 383 -27.31 23.46 -8.42
C MET A 383 -27.67 22.36 -9.43
N ARG A 384 -28.41 21.32 -9.02
CA ARG A 384 -28.91 20.29 -9.95
C ARG A 384 -29.99 20.84 -10.87
N GLU A 385 -30.94 21.59 -10.32
CA GLU A 385 -31.98 22.25 -11.13
C GLU A 385 -31.36 23.20 -12.17
N GLU A 386 -30.36 24.00 -11.78
CA GLU A 386 -29.64 24.90 -12.72
C GLU A 386 -28.81 24.14 -13.77
N GLU A 387 -28.30 22.95 -13.44
CA GLU A 387 -27.57 22.09 -14.37
C GLU A 387 -28.53 21.43 -15.37
N ASP A 388 -29.67 20.91 -14.90
CA ASP A 388 -30.74 20.37 -15.73
C ASP A 388 -31.30 21.45 -16.69
N GLU A 389 -31.57 22.67 -16.19
CA GLU A 389 -32.01 23.80 -17.02
C GLU A 389 -30.97 24.22 -18.07
N ARG A 390 -29.67 24.14 -17.73
CA ARG A 390 -28.58 24.45 -18.65
C ARG A 390 -28.47 23.40 -19.74
N ASP A 391 -28.60 22.13 -19.39
CA ASP A 391 -28.55 21.01 -20.33
C ASP A 391 -29.77 21.00 -21.27
N GLU A 392 -30.94 21.45 -20.80
CA GLU A 392 -32.12 21.70 -21.66
C GLU A 392 -31.93 22.87 -22.64
N GLN A 393 -31.13 23.89 -22.27
CA GLN A 393 -30.83 25.03 -23.13
C GLN A 393 -29.75 24.73 -24.18
N ILE A 394 -28.98 23.66 -24.01
CA ILE A 394 -28.04 23.20 -25.02
C ILE A 394 -28.87 22.61 -26.17
N ASP A 395 -29.10 23.42 -27.21
CA ASP A 395 -29.81 23.00 -28.40
C ASP A 395 -29.06 21.82 -29.05
N PRO A 396 -29.64 20.61 -29.11
CA PRO A 396 -29.00 19.45 -29.72
C PRO A 396 -28.60 19.70 -31.18
N SER A 397 -29.23 20.67 -31.85
CA SER A 397 -28.91 21.05 -33.23
C SER A 397 -27.60 21.84 -33.37
N GLU A 398 -27.09 22.47 -32.30
CA GLU A 398 -25.77 23.11 -32.31
C GLU A 398 -24.61 22.09 -32.30
N PHE A 399 -24.88 20.83 -31.90
CA PHE A 399 -23.93 19.72 -32.01
C PHE A 399 -24.11 18.91 -33.31
N GLY A 400 -25.09 19.24 -34.14
CA GLY A 400 -25.40 18.59 -35.42
C GLY A 400 -24.61 19.17 -36.60
N GLY A 401 -23.28 19.07 -36.56
CA GLY A 401 -22.43 19.61 -37.64
C GLY A 401 -21.12 18.85 -37.91
N ALA A 402 -20.93 17.65 -37.35
CA ALA A 402 -19.87 16.75 -37.77
C ALA A 402 -20.48 15.63 -38.61
N ASP A 403 -20.39 15.79 -39.93
CA ASP A 403 -20.84 14.84 -40.94
C ASP A 403 -20.31 13.42 -40.66
N ASP A 404 -21.22 12.54 -40.28
CA ASP A 404 -21.02 11.08 -40.13
C ASP A 404 -20.92 10.38 -41.51
N ALA A 405 -20.39 11.08 -42.52
CA ALA A 405 -20.41 10.68 -43.92
C ALA A 405 -19.11 9.99 -44.41
N SER A 406 -18.08 9.78 -43.56
CA SER A 406 -16.76 9.32 -44.03
C SER A 406 -16.25 7.96 -43.51
N LEU A 407 -17.04 7.13 -42.81
CA LEU A 407 -16.53 5.85 -42.26
C LEU A 407 -17.02 4.55 -42.93
N THR A 408 -17.63 4.61 -44.13
CA THR A 408 -18.06 3.40 -44.87
C THR A 408 -17.12 2.92 -45.98
N ALA A 409 -15.87 3.39 -46.06
CA ALA A 409 -14.96 2.98 -47.16
C ALA A 409 -13.55 2.57 -46.70
N SER A 410 -13.40 1.42 -46.03
CA SER A 410 -12.08 0.74 -45.88
C SER A 410 -12.19 -0.73 -45.42
N ALA A 411 -13.11 -1.51 -46.00
CA ALA A 411 -13.10 -2.97 -45.88
C ALA A 411 -13.01 -3.58 -47.28
N GLY A 412 -11.78 -3.70 -47.79
CA GLY A 412 -11.53 -4.27 -49.11
C GLY A 412 -10.07 -4.18 -49.55
N ARG A 413 -9.19 -4.96 -48.93
CA ARG A 413 -8.14 -5.80 -49.56
C ARG A 413 -7.29 -6.50 -48.52
#